data_AF-A0A8H3FI89-F1
#
_entry.id   AF-A0A8H3FI89-F1
#
_cell.length_a   1.000
_cell.length_b   1.000
_cell.length_c   1.000
_cell.angle_alpha   90.00
_cell.angle_beta   90.00
_cell.angle_gamma   90.00
#
_symmetry.space_group_name_H-M   'P 1'
#
loop_
_entity.id
_entity.type
_entity.pdbx_description
1 polymer ?
#
loop_
_entity_poly.entity_id
_entity_poly.type
_entity_poly.pdbx_seq_one_letter_code
_entity_poly.pdbx_strand_id
1 'polypeptide(L)'
;MADFSPPWIDKHRLCQDGAKHEGRLELITWSVPASSQRPARKDDYLEDMGWGNCVAGEDSDDLRQKFEKEFGGSEERLYEYWPQGFRWTCCGTEGDQDFGCDHHGKDSKPCSCDFCKMGKAIPNSIHNERINSPAGKGLKLSRGPDPRSISRGSVGTGITEMMRGVLGLLDSDSVA
;
A
#
# COMPACT_ATOMS: atom_id res chain seq x y z
N MET A 1 -22.08 2.13 5.62
CA MET A 1 -22.00 2.56 4.21
C MET A 1 -21.76 1.30 3.40
N ALA A 2 -22.69 0.91 2.53
CA ALA A 2 -22.54 -0.30 1.72
C ALA A 2 -21.42 -0.06 0.68
N ASP A 3 -20.48 -1.00 0.59
CA ASP A 3 -19.40 -1.00 -0.39
C ASP A 3 -20.00 -1.31 -1.77
N PHE A 4 -20.41 -0.26 -2.50
CA PHE A 4 -20.92 -0.36 -3.87
C PHE A 4 -19.77 -0.50 -4.88
N SER A 5 -18.92 -1.51 -4.68
CA SER A 5 -17.93 -1.87 -5.68
C SER A 5 -18.60 -2.73 -6.76
N PRO A 6 -18.32 -2.48 -8.06
CA PRO A 6 -18.83 -3.31 -9.15
C PRO A 6 -18.62 -4.82 -8.91
N PRO A 7 -19.58 -5.69 -9.29
CA PRO A 7 -19.50 -7.12 -9.02
C PRO A 7 -18.23 -7.81 -9.53
N TRP A 8 -17.64 -7.29 -10.62
CA TRP A 8 -16.41 -7.83 -11.20
C TRP A 8 -15.16 -7.57 -10.35
N ILE A 9 -15.17 -6.56 -9.48
CA ILE A 9 -14.02 -6.27 -8.61
C ILE A 9 -13.93 -7.32 -7.50
N ASP A 10 -15.07 -7.82 -7.03
CA ASP A 10 -15.13 -8.72 -5.89
C ASP A 10 -14.39 -10.05 -6.13
N LYS A 11 -14.31 -10.53 -7.38
CA LYS A 11 -13.52 -11.73 -7.77
C LYS A 11 -12.01 -11.53 -7.60
N HIS A 12 -11.54 -10.29 -7.50
CA HIS A 12 -10.11 -9.95 -7.44
C HIS A 12 -9.63 -9.47 -6.07
N ARG A 13 -10.51 -9.37 -5.07
CA ARG A 13 -10.15 -8.84 -3.75
C ARG A 13 -9.32 -9.79 -2.90
N LEU A 14 -9.34 -11.09 -3.20
CA LEU A 14 -8.74 -12.12 -2.36
C LEU A 14 -7.28 -12.34 -2.74
N CYS A 15 -6.39 -12.14 -1.76
CA CYS A 15 -4.97 -12.44 -1.87
C CYS A 15 -4.73 -13.96 -1.69
N GLN A 16 -3.59 -14.47 -2.15
CA GLN A 16 -3.18 -15.87 -2.01
C GLN A 16 -3.08 -16.32 -0.55
N ASP A 17 -2.74 -15.41 0.37
CA ASP A 17 -2.63 -15.68 1.81
C ASP A 17 -3.99 -15.66 2.54
N GLY A 18 -5.08 -15.46 1.80
CA GLY A 18 -6.45 -15.37 2.33
C GLY A 18 -6.82 -14.00 2.89
N ALA A 19 -5.91 -13.01 2.85
CA ALA A 19 -6.27 -11.62 3.12
C ALA A 19 -7.21 -11.09 2.03
N LYS A 20 -8.00 -10.06 2.35
CA LYS A 20 -8.95 -9.44 1.42
C LYS A 20 -8.73 -7.94 1.39
N HIS A 21 -8.55 -7.37 0.20
CA HIS A 21 -8.58 -5.92 0.01
C HIS A 21 -9.98 -5.38 0.31
N GLU A 22 -10.08 -4.45 1.26
CA GLU A 22 -11.33 -3.72 1.56
C GLU A 22 -11.41 -2.35 0.86
N GLY A 23 -10.32 -1.91 0.26
CA GLY A 23 -10.29 -0.71 -0.57
C GLY A 23 -11.05 -0.90 -1.89
N ARG A 24 -11.30 0.21 -2.58
CA ARG A 24 -11.74 0.18 -3.98
C ARG A 24 -10.55 -0.14 -4.87
N LEU A 25 -10.79 -0.89 -5.94
CA LEU A 25 -9.89 -1.04 -7.08
C LEU A 25 -10.11 0.17 -8.00
N GLU A 26 -9.08 0.98 -8.18
CA GLU A 26 -9.17 2.28 -8.87
C GLU A 26 -8.21 2.29 -10.06
N LEU A 27 -8.72 2.64 -11.25
CA LEU A 27 -7.90 2.82 -12.44
C LEU A 27 -6.95 4.01 -12.27
N ILE A 28 -5.67 3.79 -12.53
CA ILE A 28 -4.65 4.84 -12.49
C ILE A 28 -4.77 5.68 -13.76
N THR A 29 -5.15 6.94 -13.62
CA THR A 29 -5.38 7.86 -14.76
C THR A 29 -4.45 9.07 -14.77
N TRP A 30 -3.52 9.13 -13.81
CA TRP A 30 -2.60 10.25 -13.61
C TRP A 30 -1.18 9.91 -14.03
N SER A 31 -0.38 10.94 -14.31
CA SER A 31 1.06 10.80 -14.54
C SER A 31 1.88 11.05 -13.28
N VAL A 32 3.03 10.39 -13.17
CA VAL A 32 3.99 10.51 -12.07
C VAL A 32 5.39 10.61 -12.66
N PRO A 33 6.10 11.75 -12.51
CA PRO A 33 7.45 11.88 -13.05
C PRO A 33 8.43 10.98 -12.30
N ALA A 34 9.45 10.46 -12.99
CA ALA A 34 10.51 9.62 -12.45
C ALA A 34 11.15 10.23 -11.19
N SER A 35 11.36 11.55 -11.21
CA SER A 35 11.97 12.32 -10.12
C SER A 35 11.15 12.34 -8.81
N SER A 36 9.86 12.02 -8.88
CA SER A 36 8.98 11.95 -7.71
C SER A 36 8.84 10.54 -7.14
N GLN A 37 9.38 9.54 -7.84
CA GLN A 37 9.29 8.15 -7.45
C GLN A 37 10.46 7.73 -6.54
N ARG A 38 10.27 6.61 -5.85
CA ARG A 38 11.32 5.95 -5.06
C ARG A 38 11.59 4.60 -5.69
N PRO A 39 12.84 4.30 -6.08
CA PRO A 39 13.15 3.01 -6.67
C PRO A 39 13.10 1.92 -5.59
N ALA A 40 12.58 0.75 -5.94
CA ALA A 40 12.51 -0.39 -5.02
C ALA A 40 13.91 -0.94 -4.71
N ARG A 41 14.82 -0.85 -5.68
CA ARG A 41 16.23 -1.22 -5.58
C ARG A 41 17.14 -0.08 -6.02
N LYS A 42 18.39 -0.11 -5.56
CA LYS A 42 19.35 0.98 -5.81
C LYS A 42 19.66 1.16 -7.31
N ASP A 43 19.53 0.09 -8.08
CA ASP A 43 19.83 -0.03 -9.51
C ASP A 43 18.60 0.06 -10.41
N ASP A 44 17.39 0.23 -9.85
CA ASP A 44 16.19 0.39 -10.67
C ASP A 44 16.23 1.75 -11.38
N TYR A 45 16.05 1.71 -12.69
CA TYR A 45 15.81 2.90 -13.50
C TYR A 45 14.34 3.28 -13.38
N LEU A 46 14.11 4.57 -13.08
CA LEU A 46 12.76 5.13 -12.97
C LEU A 46 12.43 5.89 -14.25
N GLU A 47 11.22 5.68 -14.74
CA GLU A 47 10.67 6.37 -15.90
C GLU A 47 9.48 7.23 -15.47
N ASP A 48 9.14 8.20 -16.31
CA ASP A 48 7.88 8.91 -16.14
C ASP A 48 6.76 7.91 -16.38
N MET A 49 5.85 7.79 -15.40
CA MET A 49 4.72 6.87 -15.47
C MET A 49 3.45 7.65 -15.81
N GLY A 50 2.52 7.00 -16.51
CA GLY A 50 1.33 7.60 -17.08
C GLY A 50 0.07 6.80 -16.79
N TRP A 51 -0.88 6.91 -17.71
CA TRP A 51 -2.18 6.27 -17.65
C TRP A 51 -2.04 4.74 -17.60
N GLY A 52 -2.83 4.11 -16.74
CA GLY A 52 -2.80 2.67 -16.50
C GLY A 52 -1.46 2.18 -15.96
N ASN A 53 -0.76 3.02 -15.17
CA ASN A 53 0.57 2.70 -14.61
C ASN A 53 1.56 2.21 -15.68
N CYS A 54 1.44 2.76 -16.89
CA CYS A 54 2.32 2.46 -18.00
C CYS A 54 3.41 3.52 -18.12
N VAL A 55 4.49 3.25 -18.84
CA VAL A 55 5.48 4.28 -19.16
C VAL A 55 4.79 5.42 -19.92
N ALA A 56 5.06 6.65 -19.52
CA ALA A 56 4.47 7.83 -20.14
C ALA A 56 4.95 7.97 -21.59
N GLY A 57 4.08 8.47 -22.46
CA GLY A 57 4.31 8.54 -23.90
C GLY A 57 3.40 7.58 -24.65
N GLU A 58 3.94 6.92 -25.68
CA GLU A 58 3.18 6.09 -26.60
C GLU A 58 2.47 4.94 -25.87
N ASP A 59 3.14 4.22 -24.97
CA ASP A 59 2.55 3.07 -24.28
C ASP A 59 1.34 3.47 -23.41
N SER A 60 1.43 4.59 -22.68
CA SER A 60 0.33 5.15 -21.90
C SER A 60 -0.84 5.62 -22.78
N ASP A 61 -0.54 6.25 -23.92
CA ASP A 61 -1.57 6.73 -24.84
C ASP A 61 -2.27 5.59 -25.57
N ASP A 62 -1.54 4.55 -25.96
CA ASP A 62 -2.07 3.35 -26.59
C ASP A 62 -2.97 2.59 -25.64
N LEU A 63 -2.57 2.43 -24.37
CA LEU A 63 -3.39 1.76 -23.36
C LEU A 63 -4.68 2.54 -23.09
N ARG A 64 -4.63 3.88 -23.01
CA ARG A 64 -5.82 4.74 -22.88
C ARG A 64 -6.74 4.60 -24.10
N GLN A 65 -6.18 4.64 -25.32
CA GLN A 65 -6.96 4.46 -26.54
C GLN A 65 -7.61 3.08 -26.63
N LYS A 66 -6.89 2.04 -26.19
CA LYS A 66 -7.42 0.68 -26.13
C LYS A 66 -8.62 0.59 -25.19
N PHE A 67 -8.52 1.21 -24.02
CA PHE A 67 -9.63 1.31 -23.08
C PHE A 67 -10.85 2.00 -23.69
N GLU A 68 -10.67 3.15 -24.32
CA GLU A 68 -11.77 3.94 -24.89
C GLU A 68 -12.41 3.27 -26.11
N LYS A 69 -11.59 2.72 -27.03
CA LYS A 69 -12.04 2.26 -28.36
C LYS A 69 -12.33 0.76 -28.40
N GLU A 70 -11.43 -0.08 -27.88
CA GLU A 70 -11.56 -1.54 -27.97
C GLU A 70 -12.35 -2.14 -26.80
N PHE A 71 -12.13 -1.61 -25.61
CA PHE A 71 -12.82 -2.04 -24.40
C PHE A 71 -14.11 -1.25 -24.14
N GLY A 72 -14.35 -0.17 -24.88
CA GLY A 72 -15.57 0.64 -24.77
C GLY A 72 -15.75 1.27 -23.39
N GLY A 73 -14.63 1.62 -22.72
CA GLY A 73 -14.63 2.13 -21.36
C GLY A 73 -14.88 1.09 -20.27
N SER A 74 -14.82 -0.21 -20.59
CA SER A 74 -15.01 -1.28 -19.60
C SER A 74 -13.76 -1.48 -18.73
N GLU A 75 -13.85 -1.10 -17.45
CA GLU A 75 -12.79 -1.34 -16.46
C GLU A 75 -12.52 -2.84 -16.25
N GLU A 76 -13.56 -3.68 -16.26
CA GLU A 76 -13.40 -5.14 -16.14
C GLU A 76 -12.53 -5.71 -17.26
N ARG A 77 -12.84 -5.35 -18.52
CA ARG A 77 -12.06 -5.83 -19.68
C ARG A 77 -10.64 -5.29 -19.68
N LEU A 78 -10.45 -4.05 -19.23
CA LEU A 78 -9.11 -3.49 -19.09
C LEU A 78 -8.34 -4.20 -17.98
N TYR A 79 -8.97 -4.48 -16.84
CA TYR A 79 -8.32 -5.19 -15.73
C TYR A 79 -7.93 -6.61 -16.12
N GLU A 80 -8.78 -7.32 -16.86
CA GLU A 80 -8.46 -8.65 -17.40
C GLU A 80 -7.26 -8.62 -18.38
N TYR A 81 -7.01 -7.48 -19.02
CA TYR A 81 -5.88 -7.28 -19.93
C TYR A 81 -4.62 -6.72 -19.25
N TRP A 82 -4.77 -5.78 -18.32
CA TRP A 82 -3.70 -4.98 -17.71
C TRP A 82 -4.03 -4.62 -16.25
N PRO A 83 -4.01 -5.62 -15.34
CA PRO A 83 -4.44 -5.45 -13.95
C PRO A 83 -3.57 -4.47 -13.14
N GLN A 84 -2.27 -4.39 -13.44
CA GLN A 84 -1.33 -3.45 -12.82
C GLN A 84 -1.62 -1.97 -13.15
N GLY A 85 -2.51 -1.70 -14.11
CA GLY A 85 -3.02 -0.36 -14.37
C GLY A 85 -4.00 0.16 -13.32
N PHE A 86 -4.35 -0.67 -12.35
CA PHE A 86 -5.22 -0.32 -11.24
C PHE A 86 -4.44 -0.30 -9.93
N ARG A 87 -5.04 0.30 -8.90
CA ARG A 87 -4.54 0.25 -7.52
C ARG A 87 -5.62 -0.12 -6.51
N TRP A 88 -5.22 -0.75 -5.42
CA TRP A 88 -6.06 -0.93 -4.24
C TRP A 88 -5.93 0.26 -3.30
N THR A 89 -7.02 0.97 -3.03
CA THR A 89 -6.98 2.19 -2.21
C THR A 89 -6.81 1.95 -0.70
N CYS A 90 -6.93 0.71 -0.22
CA CYS A 90 -6.68 0.35 1.19
C CYS A 90 -5.19 0.35 1.53
N CYS A 91 -4.35 -0.23 0.67
CA CYS A 91 -2.92 -0.44 0.89
C CYS A 91 -2.02 0.21 -0.18
N GLY A 92 -2.58 0.76 -1.26
CA GLY A 92 -1.82 1.44 -2.32
C GLY A 92 -0.96 0.52 -3.18
N THR A 93 -1.23 -0.78 -3.18
CA THR A 93 -0.59 -1.74 -4.08
C THR A 93 -1.30 -1.75 -5.43
N GLU A 94 -0.61 -2.26 -6.44
CA GLU A 94 -1.15 -2.44 -7.80
C GLU A 94 -2.28 -3.47 -7.81
N GLY A 95 -3.11 -3.42 -8.85
CA GLY A 95 -4.32 -4.22 -8.94
C GLY A 95 -4.07 -5.71 -9.14
N ASP A 96 -2.91 -6.07 -9.67
CA ASP A 96 -2.43 -7.45 -9.86
C ASP A 96 -1.76 -8.03 -8.60
N GLN A 97 -1.71 -7.26 -7.51
CA GLN A 97 -1.11 -7.71 -6.28
C GLN A 97 -1.86 -8.90 -5.67
N ASP A 98 -1.20 -10.03 -5.60
CA ASP A 98 -1.78 -11.29 -5.13
C ASP A 98 -1.31 -11.70 -3.72
N PHE A 99 -0.51 -10.89 -3.04
CA PHE A 99 -0.12 -11.11 -1.64
C PHE A 99 -0.85 -10.17 -0.67
N GLY A 100 -0.67 -10.43 0.63
CA GLY A 100 -1.45 -9.84 1.71
C GLY A 100 -1.62 -8.31 1.69
N CYS A 101 -2.83 -7.88 2.05
CA CYS A 101 -3.19 -6.48 2.15
C CYS A 101 -2.63 -5.81 3.43
N ASP A 102 -1.58 -5.02 3.28
CA ASP A 102 -0.95 -4.23 4.35
C ASP A 102 -1.70 -2.92 4.64
N HIS A 103 -2.95 -2.99 5.09
CA HIS A 103 -3.79 -1.79 5.30
C HIS A 103 -3.49 -1.01 6.60
N HIS A 104 -2.60 -1.53 7.47
CA HIS A 104 -2.11 -0.87 8.70
C HIS A 104 -3.15 -0.11 9.53
N GLY A 105 -4.29 -0.75 9.83
CA GLY A 105 -5.34 -0.17 10.70
C GLY A 105 -6.48 0.53 9.98
N LYS A 106 -6.41 0.66 8.65
CA LYS A 106 -7.44 1.36 7.86
C LYS A 106 -8.72 0.54 7.65
N ASP A 107 -8.59 -0.78 7.57
CA ASP A 107 -9.67 -1.68 7.18
C ASP A 107 -10.37 -2.33 8.40
N SER A 108 -11.47 -3.04 8.15
CA SER A 108 -12.35 -3.61 9.18
C SER A 108 -11.68 -4.67 10.05
N LYS A 109 -10.77 -5.46 9.45
CA LYS A 109 -9.99 -6.49 10.15
C LYS A 109 -8.64 -5.95 10.64
N PRO A 110 -8.02 -6.60 11.64
CA PRO A 110 -6.63 -6.31 12.01
C PRO A 110 -5.66 -6.63 10.86
N CYS A 111 -4.65 -5.78 10.66
CA CYS A 111 -3.60 -6.00 9.68
C CYS A 111 -2.77 -7.26 10.01
N SER A 112 -2.61 -8.16 9.04
CA SER A 112 -1.89 -9.42 9.23
C SER A 112 -0.37 -9.34 9.05
N CYS A 113 0.17 -8.18 8.68
CA CYS A 113 1.60 -8.04 8.38
C CYS A 113 2.49 -8.18 9.63
N ASP A 114 3.72 -8.64 9.43
CA ASP A 114 4.65 -8.96 10.54
C ASP A 114 4.99 -7.72 11.38
N PHE A 115 5.16 -6.55 10.76
CA PHE A 115 5.40 -5.30 11.47
C PHE A 115 4.25 -4.97 12.44
N CYS A 116 3.00 -5.09 12.00
CA CYS A 116 1.84 -4.86 12.86
C CYS A 116 1.75 -5.88 14.00
N LYS A 117 2.01 -7.17 13.72
CA LYS A 117 2.05 -8.24 14.75
C LYS A 117 3.15 -8.01 15.80
N MET A 118 4.29 -7.46 15.37
CA MET A 118 5.42 -7.10 16.24
C MET A 118 5.21 -5.79 17.00
N GLY A 119 4.13 -5.04 16.74
CA GLY A 119 3.91 -3.72 17.31
C GLY A 119 4.90 -2.66 16.80
N LYS A 120 5.41 -2.81 15.57
CA LYS A 120 6.36 -1.89 14.94
C LYS A 120 5.76 -1.23 13.71
N ALA A 121 6.13 0.03 13.48
CA ALA A 121 5.85 0.69 12.22
C ALA A 121 6.79 0.14 11.13
N ILE A 122 6.33 0.13 9.87
CA ILE A 122 7.20 -0.19 8.75
C ILE A 122 8.30 0.86 8.60
N PRO A 123 9.52 0.48 8.15
CA PRO A 123 10.59 1.41 7.86
C PRO A 123 10.17 2.52 6.89
N ASN A 124 10.76 3.71 7.05
CA ASN A 124 10.51 4.85 6.15
C ASN A 124 10.81 4.50 4.69
N SER A 125 11.81 3.66 4.41
CA SER A 125 12.14 3.24 3.06
C SER A 125 10.96 2.56 2.38
N ILE A 126 10.39 1.54 3.02
CA ILE A 126 9.24 0.77 2.52
C ILE A 126 8.00 1.65 2.40
N HIS A 127 7.72 2.47 3.41
CA HIS A 127 6.56 3.39 3.35
C HIS A 127 6.69 4.41 2.23
N ASN A 128 7.86 5.03 2.09
CA ASN A 128 8.14 6.02 1.08
C ASN A 128 8.12 5.42 -0.33
N GLU A 129 8.65 4.23 -0.52
CA GLU A 129 8.54 3.48 -1.79
C GLU A 129 7.08 3.36 -2.20
N ARG A 130 6.21 2.95 -1.27
CA ARG A 130 4.79 2.75 -1.53
C ARG A 130 4.03 4.04 -1.79
N ILE A 131 4.21 5.12 -1.02
CA ILE A 131 3.46 6.38 -1.23
C ILE A 131 3.99 7.22 -2.41
N ASN A 132 5.24 7.01 -2.81
CA ASN A 132 5.86 7.70 -3.94
C ASN A 132 5.79 6.88 -5.24
N SER A 133 5.23 5.66 -5.21
CA SER A 133 4.93 4.92 -6.43
C SER A 133 3.75 5.55 -7.19
N PRO A 134 3.58 5.25 -8.49
CA PRO A 134 2.42 5.69 -9.23
C PRO A 134 1.09 5.22 -8.61
N ALA A 135 1.04 3.97 -8.13
CA ALA A 135 -0.12 3.42 -7.42
C ALA A 135 -0.36 4.14 -6.08
N GLY A 136 0.68 4.50 -5.35
CA GLY A 136 0.56 5.20 -4.06
C GLY A 136 0.12 6.66 -4.13
N LYS A 137 0.27 7.31 -5.28
CA LYS A 137 0.14 8.77 -5.41
C LYS A 137 -1.19 9.30 -4.85
N GLY A 138 -1.09 10.18 -3.86
CA GLY A 138 -2.25 10.82 -3.23
C GLY A 138 -2.95 9.99 -2.15
N LEU A 139 -2.52 8.76 -1.91
CA LEU A 139 -3.02 7.97 -0.79
C LEU A 139 -2.34 8.39 0.52
N LYS A 140 -3.14 8.50 1.58
CA LYS A 140 -2.64 8.66 2.96
C LYS A 140 -2.61 7.29 3.62
N LEU A 141 -1.47 6.60 3.47
CA LEU A 141 -1.27 5.25 4.01
C LEU A 141 -0.66 5.33 5.41
N SER A 142 -1.24 4.61 6.36
CA SER A 142 -0.67 4.42 7.70
C SER A 142 0.61 3.58 7.61
N ARG A 143 1.59 3.87 8.48
CA ARG A 143 2.82 3.08 8.63
C ARG A 143 2.65 1.90 9.60
N GLY A 144 1.50 1.82 10.26
CA GLY A 144 1.30 0.93 11.39
C GLY A 144 2.12 1.32 12.63
N PRO A 145 2.17 0.44 13.64
CA PRO A 145 1.45 -0.83 13.70
C PRO A 145 -0.07 -0.62 13.80
N ASP A 146 -0.86 -1.56 13.30
CA ASP A 146 -2.28 -1.65 13.65
C ASP A 146 -2.41 -2.22 15.08
N PRO A 147 -2.88 -1.45 16.08
CA PRO A 147 -2.93 -1.90 17.47
C PRO A 147 -3.78 -3.16 17.69
N ARG A 148 -4.74 -3.42 16.80
CA ARG A 148 -5.62 -4.59 16.87
C ARG A 148 -4.91 -5.89 16.50
N SER A 149 -3.71 -5.79 15.90
CA SER A 149 -2.93 -6.93 15.40
C SER A 149 -1.90 -7.43 16.43
N ILE A 150 -1.72 -6.68 17.51
CA ILE A 150 -0.79 -7.03 18.59
C ILE A 150 -1.47 -8.07 19.47
N SER A 151 -0.98 -9.31 19.48
CA SER A 151 -1.51 -10.35 20.36
C SER A 151 -1.20 -10.02 21.82
N ARG A 152 -2.15 -10.22 22.74
CA ARG A 152 -1.95 -10.02 24.19
C ARG A 152 -0.89 -10.97 24.81
N GLY A 153 -0.41 -11.96 24.05
CA GLY A 153 0.69 -12.87 24.43
C GLY A 153 2.07 -12.46 23.92
N SER A 154 2.16 -11.50 22.99
CA SER A 154 3.43 -10.89 22.54
C SER A 154 3.80 -9.63 23.34
N VAL A 155 3.17 -9.44 24.52
CA VAL A 155 3.48 -8.43 25.55
C VAL A 155 4.78 -8.82 26.29
N GLY A 156 5.84 -9.13 25.54
CA GLY A 156 7.21 -9.30 26.05
C GLY A 156 8.16 -8.20 25.59
N THR A 157 7.73 -7.33 24.66
CA THR A 157 8.58 -6.30 24.05
C THR A 157 8.11 -4.87 24.30
N GLY A 158 6.80 -4.64 24.52
CA GLY A 158 6.25 -3.29 24.76
C GLY A 158 6.46 -2.76 26.18
N ILE A 159 6.52 -3.65 27.18
CA ILE A 159 6.81 -3.26 28.57
C ILE A 159 8.30 -2.95 28.79
N THR A 160 9.19 -3.52 27.97
CA THR A 160 10.64 -3.32 28.07
C THR A 160 11.07 -1.93 27.59
N GLU A 161 10.35 -1.34 26.63
CA GLU A 161 10.65 -0.01 26.11
C GLU A 161 10.19 1.10 27.08
N MET A 162 9.03 0.92 27.74
CA MET A 162 8.59 1.85 28.80
C MET A 162 9.41 1.73 30.09
N MET A 163 9.99 0.56 30.39
CA MET A 163 10.91 0.42 31.54
C MET A 163 12.30 1.04 31.28
N ARG A 164 12.78 1.10 30.03
CA ARG A 164 14.04 1.79 29.71
C ARG A 164 13.95 3.31 29.79
N GLY A 165 12.78 3.90 29.56
CA GLY A 165 12.57 5.35 29.74
C GLY A 165 12.49 5.79 31.20
N VAL A 166 12.01 4.93 32.09
CA VAL A 166 11.81 5.27 33.51
C VAL A 166 13.08 5.07 34.35
N LEU A 167 13.97 4.14 33.97
CA LEU A 167 15.22 3.90 34.73
C LEU A 167 16.37 4.87 34.39
N GLY A 168 16.21 5.73 33.37
CA GLY A 168 17.25 6.69 32.93
C GLY A 168 17.10 8.11 33.48
N LEU A 169 16.11 8.38 34.34
CA LEU A 169 15.79 9.72 34.84
C LEU A 169 16.06 9.91 36.35
N LEU A 170 16.76 8.98 37.00
CA LEU A 170 17.06 9.05 38.45
C LEU A 170 18.55 9.19 38.81
N ASP A 171 19.46 9.33 37.84
CA ASP A 171 20.87 9.64 38.13
C ASP A 171 21.26 10.97 37.50
N SER A 172 20.79 12.07 38.08
CA SER A 172 21.41 13.40 37.94
C SER A 172 20.93 14.32 39.05
N ASP A 173 21.22 13.95 40.29
CA ASP A 173 21.37 14.94 41.35
C ASP A 173 22.49 14.49 42.31
N SER A 174 23.40 15.43 42.57
CA SER A 174 24.45 15.44 43.61
C SER A 174 25.75 14.69 43.28
N VAL A 175 26.83 15.42 42.98
CA VAL A 175 27.81 15.85 44.01
C VAL A 175 28.86 16.83 43.47
N ALA A 176 29.06 17.91 44.23
CA ALA A 176 30.20 18.81 44.41
C ALA A 176 30.73 19.64 43.20
#